data_AF-A0A6A5GET0-F1
#
_entry.id   AF-A0A6A5GET0-F1
#
_cell.length_a   1.000
_cell.length_b   1.000
_cell.length_c   1.000
_cell.angle_alpha   90.00
_cell.angle_beta   90.00
_cell.angle_gamma   90.00
#
_symmetry.space_group_name_H-M   'P 1'
#
loop_
_entity.id
_entity.type
_entity.pdbx_description
1 polymer ?
#
loop_
_entity_poly.entity_id
_entity_poly.type
_entity_poly.pdbx_seq_one_letter_code
_entity_poly.pdbx_strand_id
1 'polypeptide(L)'
;MNTVILRSKCAGFGSWTVKLIEETINGDTYFQPQINCRYENLPKTVNIRYEMGLGHDNSSYEKTCEGCSYWNTDKPLIAKSLKMLDLLNPESGHVKEDKLMLHVGIHVESIQYSDGIWKFNFYDKLFPEEERKNMITMERKKKNILFYSHMKLIKFHTENFTENFSDVEKHVHTKFDCLEKCLQIAHGVQLQLTDSELFGTIRIADIFGFKNVARYCERRLIQNLRWKTDVLNSSRIAISHNRDRLLTHLLKDLKFSDFSKVFKVEDVPNMSMECMKLCTKFVFDNVDRGILE
;
A
#
# COMPACT_ATOMS: atom_id res chain seq x y z
N MET A 1 39.29 1.99 -6.36
CA MET A 1 38.06 2.55 -5.76
C MET A 1 37.59 1.62 -4.65
N ASN A 2 37.86 1.97 -3.40
CA ASN A 2 37.39 1.18 -2.26
C ASN A 2 35.91 1.49 -2.06
N THR A 3 35.04 0.61 -2.55
CA THR A 3 33.59 0.74 -2.37
C THR A 3 33.17 -0.10 -1.18
N VAL A 4 32.82 0.54 -0.06
CA VAL A 4 32.06 -0.13 1.00
C VAL A 4 30.63 -0.26 0.51
N ILE A 5 30.07 -1.47 0.51
CA ILE A 5 28.69 -1.75 0.10
C ILE A 5 27.96 -2.35 1.30
N LEU A 6 27.13 -1.55 1.96
CA LEU A 6 26.16 -2.05 2.93
C LEU A 6 24.90 -2.47 2.18
N ARG A 7 24.48 -3.74 2.28
CA ARG A 7 23.25 -4.24 1.65
C ARG A 7 22.19 -4.48 2.70
N SER A 8 21.04 -3.84 2.55
CA SER A 8 19.85 -4.15 3.35
C SER A 8 18.60 -4.24 2.47
N LYS A 9 17.63 -5.02 2.92
CA LYS A 9 16.25 -4.93 2.45
C LYS A 9 15.54 -3.89 3.32
N CYS A 10 15.16 -2.77 2.74
CA CYS A 10 14.40 -1.70 3.40
C CYS A 10 13.13 -1.46 2.58
N ALA A 11 12.04 -1.02 3.22
CA ALA A 11 10.82 -0.62 2.51
C ALA A 11 10.07 -1.70 1.75
N GLY A 12 10.32 -2.97 2.04
CA GLY A 12 9.65 -4.08 1.38
C GLY A 12 10.03 -4.26 -0.10
N PHE A 13 10.98 -3.50 -0.64
CA PHE A 13 11.47 -3.64 -2.01
C PHE A 13 12.96 -3.30 -2.15
N GLY A 14 13.60 -3.91 -3.13
CA GLY A 14 14.96 -3.59 -3.54
C GLY A 14 16.07 -3.97 -2.56
N SER A 15 17.29 -3.97 -3.11
CA SER A 15 18.50 -3.99 -2.32
C SER A 15 19.06 -2.58 -2.28
N TRP A 16 19.15 -2.03 -1.08
CA TRP A 16 19.69 -0.71 -0.82
C TRP A 16 21.19 -0.80 -0.60
N THR A 17 21.95 0.10 -1.22
CA THR A 17 23.40 0.20 -1.06
C THR A 17 23.85 1.62 -0.83
N VAL A 18 24.63 1.84 0.22
CA VAL A 18 25.38 3.08 0.43
C VAL A 18 26.79 2.88 -0.10
N LYS A 19 27.30 3.84 -0.88
CA LYS A 19 28.68 3.91 -1.37
C LYS A 19 29.31 5.22 -0.93
N LEU A 20 30.59 5.22 -0.59
CA LEU A 20 31.37 6.44 -0.42
C LEU A 20 32.21 6.63 -1.69
N ILE A 21 32.02 7.76 -2.36
CA ILE A 21 32.81 8.13 -3.54
C ILE A 21 33.74 9.28 -3.16
N GLU A 22 35.01 9.15 -3.51
CA GLU A 22 35.99 10.22 -3.34
C GLU A 22 35.86 11.21 -4.49
N GLU A 23 35.74 12.50 -4.17
CA GLU A 23 35.72 13.60 -5.14
C GLU A 23 36.68 14.70 -4.71
N THR A 24 37.38 15.31 -5.67
CA THR A 24 38.24 16.47 -5.43
C THR A 24 37.56 17.73 -5.95
N ILE A 25 37.31 18.70 -5.07
CA ILE A 25 36.67 19.97 -5.39
C ILE A 25 37.58 21.10 -4.92
N ASN A 26 38.02 21.97 -5.84
CA ASN A 26 38.91 23.10 -5.54
C ASN A 26 40.21 22.71 -4.79
N GLY A 27 40.73 21.51 -5.02
CA GLY A 27 41.94 20.99 -4.37
C GLY A 27 41.70 20.30 -3.02
N ASP A 28 40.49 20.38 -2.47
CA ASP A 28 40.08 19.63 -1.28
C ASP A 28 39.47 18.28 -1.66
N THR A 29 39.79 17.23 -0.90
CA THR A 29 39.19 15.89 -1.05
C THR A 29 37.97 15.74 -0.14
N TYR A 30 36.89 15.22 -0.72
CA TYR A 30 35.63 14.93 -0.05
C TYR A 30 35.24 13.48 -0.26
N PHE A 31 34.58 12.88 0.74
CA PHE A 31 33.83 11.64 0.58
C PHE A 31 32.35 11.97 0.44
N GLN A 32 31.76 11.55 -0.67
CA GLN A 32 30.36 11.74 -1.01
C GLN A 32 29.60 10.42 -0.80
N PRO A 33 28.72 10.33 0.21
CA PRO A 33 27.84 9.19 0.37
C PRO A 33 26.76 9.18 -0.71
N GLN A 34 26.61 8.04 -1.38
CA GLN A 34 25.61 7.80 -2.41
C GLN A 34 24.74 6.60 -2.03
N ILE A 35 23.45 6.85 -1.84
CA ILE A 35 22.46 5.79 -1.65
C ILE A 35 21.95 5.35 -3.03
N ASN A 36 21.93 4.05 -3.26
CA ASN A 36 21.44 3.42 -4.48
C ASN A 36 20.44 2.33 -4.11
N CYS A 37 19.48 2.06 -4.99
CA CYS A 37 18.55 0.95 -4.85
C CYS A 37 18.56 0.14 -6.15
N ARG A 38 18.65 -1.19 -6.05
CA ARG A 38 18.62 -2.09 -7.21
C ARG A 38 17.52 -3.14 -7.05
N TYR A 39 16.63 -3.25 -8.04
CA TYR A 39 15.60 -4.29 -8.10
C TYR A 39 15.00 -4.43 -9.51
N GLU A 40 14.40 -5.58 -9.80
CA GLU A 40 13.51 -5.74 -10.94
C GLU A 40 12.16 -5.09 -10.59
N ASN A 41 11.68 -4.14 -11.39
CA ASN A 41 10.51 -3.28 -11.10
C ASN A 41 10.72 -2.29 -9.95
N LEU A 42 11.84 -1.54 -9.97
CA LEU A 42 12.05 -0.42 -9.05
C LEU A 42 10.90 0.60 -9.15
N PRO A 43 10.46 1.17 -8.02
CA PRO A 43 9.66 2.38 -8.05
C PRO A 43 10.38 3.48 -8.82
N LYS A 44 9.67 4.22 -9.66
CA LYS A 44 10.23 5.35 -10.39
C LYS A 44 10.72 6.44 -9.44
N THR A 45 9.92 6.73 -8.42
CA THR A 45 10.23 7.74 -7.41
C THR A 45 9.81 7.24 -6.04
N VAL A 46 10.58 7.58 -5.01
CA VAL A 46 10.24 7.31 -3.60
C VAL A 46 10.32 8.61 -2.81
N ASN A 47 9.39 8.81 -1.88
CA ASN A 47 9.52 9.84 -0.87
C ASN A 47 10.19 9.22 0.34
N ILE A 48 11.33 9.78 0.72
CA ILE A 48 12.17 9.25 1.80
C ILE A 48 12.43 10.31 2.86
N ARG A 49 12.45 9.87 4.11
CA ARG A 49 13.20 10.53 5.17
C ARG A 49 14.53 9.83 5.33
N TYR A 50 15.60 10.59 5.47
CA TYR A 50 16.91 10.02 5.74
C TYR A 50 17.65 10.84 6.78
N GLU A 51 18.53 10.15 7.49
CA GLU A 51 19.52 10.75 8.38
C GLU A 51 20.86 10.07 8.16
N MET A 52 21.94 10.85 8.26
CA MET A 52 23.29 10.32 8.24
C MET A 52 24.10 10.90 9.37
N GLY A 53 25.09 10.15 9.82
CA GLY A 53 25.93 10.55 10.92
C GLY A 53 27.24 9.79 10.98
N LEU A 54 28.13 10.30 11.82
CA LEU A 54 29.43 9.70 12.10
C LEU A 54 29.39 9.06 13.48
N GLY A 55 29.63 7.76 13.53
CA GLY A 55 29.67 7.01 14.78
C GLY A 55 30.97 7.25 15.53
N HIS A 56 30.90 7.47 16.84
CA HIS A 56 32.08 7.41 17.71
C HIS A 56 32.27 6.00 18.30
N ASP A 57 31.20 5.22 18.37
CA ASP A 57 31.11 3.82 18.77
C ASP A 57 29.84 3.18 18.16
N ASN A 58 29.55 1.92 18.50
CA ASN A 58 28.36 1.21 18.00
C ASN A 58 27.03 1.71 18.60
N SER A 59 27.07 2.59 19.61
CA SER A 59 25.90 3.02 20.41
C SER A 59 25.52 4.48 20.21
N SER A 60 26.41 5.30 19.66
CA SER A 60 26.22 6.73 19.51
C SER A 60 26.83 7.25 18.22
N TYR A 61 26.15 8.21 17.61
CA TYR A 61 26.62 8.88 16.41
C TYR A 61 26.28 10.37 16.45
N GLU A 62 27.13 11.18 15.86
CA GLU A 62 26.86 12.59 15.59
C GLU A 62 26.07 12.70 14.28
N LYS A 63 24.87 13.27 14.34
CA LYS A 63 24.04 13.49 13.16
C LYS A 63 24.65 14.60 12.31
N THR A 64 25.04 14.27 11.08
CA THR A 64 25.68 15.21 10.14
C THR A 64 24.70 15.83 9.14
N CYS A 65 23.63 15.10 8.82
CA CYS A 65 22.50 15.61 8.05
C CYS A 65 21.23 14.81 8.31
N GLU A 66 20.09 15.46 8.13
CA GLU A 66 18.78 14.84 8.01
C GLU A 66 17.97 15.57 6.94
N GLY A 67 16.99 14.90 6.36
CA GLY A 67 16.16 15.53 5.35
C GLY A 67 15.03 14.64 4.85
N CYS A 68 14.18 15.24 4.02
CA CYS A 68 13.15 14.58 3.25
C CYS A 68 13.43 14.82 1.76
N SER A 69 13.25 13.81 0.92
CA SER A 69 13.48 13.94 -0.53
C SER A 69 12.55 13.06 -1.35
N TYR A 70 12.10 13.60 -2.47
CA TYR A 70 11.53 12.82 -3.57
C TYR A 70 12.67 12.33 -4.45
N TRP A 71 13.07 11.09 -4.25
CA TRP A 71 14.23 10.49 -4.90
C TRP A 71 13.81 9.63 -6.10
N ASN A 72 14.32 9.97 -7.28
CA ASN A 72 14.23 9.12 -8.47
C ASN A 72 15.29 8.00 -8.35
N THR A 73 14.82 6.74 -8.30
CA THR A 73 15.68 5.59 -8.02
C THR A 73 16.61 5.20 -9.18
N ASP A 74 16.42 5.78 -10.38
CA ASP A 74 17.31 5.59 -11.54
C ASP A 74 18.70 6.23 -11.33
N LYS A 75 18.83 7.12 -10.35
CA LYS A 75 20.08 7.81 -10.01
C LYS A 75 20.41 7.64 -8.53
N PRO A 76 21.69 7.69 -8.13
CA PRO A 76 22.04 7.71 -6.71
C PRO A 76 21.45 8.94 -6.02
N LEU A 77 20.97 8.78 -4.79
CA LEU A 77 20.74 9.92 -3.91
C LEU A 77 22.09 10.34 -3.34
N ILE A 78 22.51 11.56 -3.69
CA ILE A 78 23.75 12.16 -3.21
C ILE A 78 23.45 12.85 -1.88
N ALA A 79 24.11 12.39 -0.82
CA ALA A 79 24.01 13.02 0.49
C ALA A 79 25.10 14.09 0.69
N LYS A 80 25.08 14.72 1.87
CA LYS A 80 26.07 15.74 2.24
C LYS A 80 27.48 15.16 2.15
N SER A 81 28.35 15.85 1.40
CA SER A 81 29.75 15.47 1.28
C SER A 81 30.51 15.75 2.57
N LEU A 82 31.42 14.86 2.93
CA LEU A 82 32.25 14.93 4.13
C LEU A 82 33.67 15.30 3.73
N LYS A 83 34.21 16.40 4.25
CA LYS A 83 35.58 16.81 3.92
C LYS A 83 36.56 15.83 4.58
N MET A 84 37.49 15.29 3.80
CA MET A 84 38.42 14.26 4.27
C MET A 84 39.29 14.76 5.43
N LEU A 85 39.74 16.01 5.37
CA LEU A 85 40.58 16.60 6.43
C LEU A 85 39.84 16.72 7.77
N ASP A 86 38.54 17.00 7.75
CA ASP A 86 37.73 17.12 8.98
C ASP A 86 37.56 15.74 9.64
N LEU A 87 37.39 14.70 8.82
CA LEU A 87 37.30 13.31 9.28
C LEU A 87 38.62 12.79 9.86
N LEU A 88 39.74 13.16 9.25
CA LEU A 88 41.08 12.74 9.67
C LEU A 88 41.65 13.56 10.82
N ASN A 89 40.98 14.63 11.26
CA ASN A 89 41.40 15.42 12.41
C ASN A 89 41.38 14.54 13.68
N PRO A 90 42.52 14.29 14.34
CA PRO A 90 42.56 13.48 15.57
C PRO A 90 41.65 14.02 16.69
N GLU A 91 41.42 15.34 16.72
CA GLU A 91 40.55 15.98 17.71
C GLU A 91 39.06 15.69 17.49
N SER A 92 38.64 15.33 16.27
CA SER A 92 37.23 15.05 15.97
C SER A 92 36.79 13.65 16.45
N GLY A 93 37.73 12.73 16.60
CA GLY A 93 37.46 11.37 17.08
C GLY A 93 36.54 10.54 16.16
N HIS A 94 36.37 10.94 14.90
CA HIS A 94 35.54 10.23 13.91
C HIS A 94 36.22 8.99 13.32
N VAL A 95 37.55 8.98 13.26
CA VAL A 95 38.34 7.82 12.84
C VAL A 95 39.02 7.22 14.07
N LYS A 96 38.71 5.95 14.35
CA LYS A 96 39.33 5.18 15.44
C LYS A 96 39.85 3.87 14.89
N GLU A 97 41.08 3.51 15.26
CA GLU A 97 41.72 2.25 14.81
C GLU A 97 41.63 2.04 13.28
N ASP A 98 41.89 3.10 12.52
CA ASP A 98 41.81 3.13 11.05
C ASP A 98 40.41 2.80 10.47
N LYS A 99 39.35 2.94 11.27
CA LYS A 99 37.96 2.71 10.87
C LYS A 99 37.14 3.99 10.97
N LEU A 100 36.31 4.19 9.95
CA LEU A 100 35.25 5.21 9.92
C LEU A 100 33.90 4.51 10.07
N MET A 101 33.09 4.95 11.04
CA MET A 101 31.72 4.46 11.20
C MET A 101 30.73 5.45 10.62
N LEU A 102 30.02 5.04 9.56
CA LEU A 102 28.96 5.80 8.94
C LEU A 102 27.60 5.24 9.38
N HIS A 103 26.80 6.07 10.04
CA HIS A 103 25.41 5.76 10.32
C HIS A 103 24.52 6.27 9.18
N VAL A 104 23.59 5.43 8.72
CA VAL A 104 22.62 5.79 7.67
C VAL A 104 21.24 5.25 8.06
N GLY A 105 20.34 6.16 8.39
CA GLY A 105 18.92 5.87 8.60
C GLY A 105 18.13 6.23 7.35
N ILE A 106 17.31 5.30 6.84
CA ILE A 106 16.43 5.54 5.69
C ILE A 106 15.04 5.01 6.04
N HIS A 107 14.04 5.85 5.82
CA HIS A 107 12.63 5.49 5.92
C HIS A 107 11.91 5.91 4.65
N VAL A 108 11.25 4.97 3.97
CA VAL A 108 10.44 5.26 2.79
C VAL A 108 9.01 5.52 3.24
N GLU A 109 8.51 6.73 3.02
CA GLU A 109 7.15 7.12 3.39
C GLU A 109 6.14 6.73 2.31
N SER A 110 6.48 6.99 1.05
CA SER A 110 5.61 6.72 -0.08
C SER A 110 6.40 6.36 -1.34
N ILE A 111 5.72 5.67 -2.24
CA ILE A 111 6.30 4.99 -3.40
C ILE A 111 5.46 5.34 -4.62
N GLN A 112 6.11 5.71 -5.72
CA GLN A 112 5.48 5.94 -7.01
C GLN A 112 6.09 5.01 -8.05
N TYR A 113 5.25 4.17 -8.66
CA TYR A 113 5.65 3.26 -9.75
C TYR A 113 5.44 3.94 -11.11
N SER A 114 5.50 3.16 -12.18
CA SER A 114 5.28 3.62 -13.56
C SER A 114 3.88 4.18 -13.81
N ASP A 115 2.89 3.82 -12.99
CA ASP A 115 1.51 4.33 -13.06
C ASP A 115 1.39 5.81 -12.65
N GLY A 116 2.44 6.39 -12.07
CA GLY A 116 2.45 7.79 -11.61
C GLY A 116 1.61 8.02 -10.35
N ILE A 117 1.06 6.98 -9.73
CA ILE A 117 0.21 7.10 -8.54
C ILE A 117 1.08 6.91 -7.30
N TRP A 118 1.07 7.91 -6.41
CA TRP A 118 1.70 7.81 -5.10
C TRP A 118 0.93 6.84 -4.20
N LYS A 119 1.66 5.89 -3.61
CA LYS A 119 1.16 4.86 -2.71
C LYS A 119 1.88 4.96 -1.38
N PHE A 120 1.18 4.71 -0.28
CA PHE A 120 1.78 4.63 1.05
C PHE A 120 2.66 3.38 1.15
N ASN A 121 3.79 3.47 1.84
CA ASN A 121 4.59 2.31 2.19
C ASN A 121 4.02 1.63 3.44
N PHE A 122 3.32 0.51 3.25
CA PHE A 122 2.79 -0.28 4.36
C PHE A 122 3.75 -1.37 4.84
N TYR A 123 4.93 -1.53 4.24
CA TYR A 123 5.86 -2.61 4.58
C TYR A 123 6.84 -2.26 5.70
N ASP A 124 6.94 -0.96 6.04
CA ASP A 124 7.80 -0.48 7.11
C ASP A 124 7.00 0.12 8.26
N LYS A 125 7.56 0.00 9.46
CA LYS A 125 7.12 0.77 10.62
C LYS A 125 7.48 2.25 10.43
N LEU A 126 6.66 3.14 10.99
CA LEU A 126 6.97 4.57 11.06
C LEU A 126 8.27 4.81 11.82
N PHE A 127 8.93 5.87 11.40
CA PHE A 127 10.12 6.44 12.01
C PHE A 127 9.85 7.91 12.35
N PRO A 128 10.13 8.37 13.58
CA PRO A 128 10.88 7.67 14.64
C PRO A 128 10.02 6.69 15.47
N GLU A 129 10.66 5.95 16.39
CA GLU A 129 10.04 4.84 17.14
C GLU A 129 8.83 5.24 17.99
N GLU A 130 8.78 6.49 18.45
CA GLU A 130 7.67 7.06 19.21
C GLU A 130 6.36 7.07 18.40
N GLU A 131 6.43 7.20 17.08
CA GLU A 131 5.27 7.20 16.19
C GLU A 131 4.68 5.80 15.97
N ARG A 132 5.40 4.73 16.33
CA ARG A 132 4.92 3.35 16.17
C ARG A 132 3.64 3.07 16.97
N LYS A 133 3.43 3.78 18.08
CA LYS A 133 2.19 3.68 18.89
C LYS A 133 0.94 4.11 18.11
N ASN A 134 1.12 4.88 17.03
CA ASN A 134 0.05 5.31 16.14
C ASN A 134 -0.14 4.38 14.95
N MET A 135 0.50 3.21 14.92
CA MET A 135 0.35 2.23 13.85
C MET A 135 -0.50 1.04 14.26
N ILE A 136 -1.22 0.52 13.28
CA ILE A 136 -1.87 -0.79 13.30
C ILE A 136 -0.96 -1.74 12.54
N THR A 137 -0.78 -2.95 13.07
CA THR A 137 -0.10 -4.04 12.37
C THR A 137 -1.13 -5.08 11.93
N MET A 138 -1.08 -5.48 10.66
CA MET A 138 -1.90 -6.54 10.09
C MET A 138 -0.98 -7.64 9.58
N GLU A 139 -1.22 -8.89 9.98
CA GLU A 139 -0.35 -10.01 9.67
C GLU A 139 -1.02 -11.01 8.72
N ARG A 140 -0.21 -11.55 7.81
CA ARG A 140 -0.49 -12.74 7.03
C ARG A 140 0.46 -13.86 7.43
N LYS A 141 0.02 -14.73 8.34
CA LYS A 141 0.86 -15.75 8.99
C LYS A 141 1.53 -16.72 8.02
N LYS A 142 0.82 -17.33 7.06
CA LYS A 142 1.42 -18.32 6.14
C LYS A 142 2.58 -17.77 5.31
N LYS A 143 2.64 -16.45 5.09
CA LYS A 143 3.73 -15.82 4.34
C LYS A 143 4.66 -14.97 5.22
N ASN A 144 4.40 -14.86 6.52
CA ASN A 144 5.11 -13.98 7.44
C ASN A 144 5.22 -12.54 6.91
N ILE A 145 4.12 -12.01 6.36
CA ILE A 145 4.05 -10.63 5.84
C ILE A 145 3.31 -9.75 6.84
N LEU A 146 3.90 -8.59 7.15
CA LEU A 146 3.32 -7.57 8.01
C LEU A 146 3.00 -6.32 7.19
N PHE A 147 1.82 -5.78 7.40
CA PHE A 147 1.47 -4.43 6.98
C PHE A 147 1.31 -3.52 8.17
N TYR A 148 1.85 -2.32 8.02
CA TYR A 148 1.77 -1.25 9.00
C TYR A 148 0.96 -0.10 8.42
N SER A 149 -0.08 0.33 9.12
CA SER A 149 -0.97 1.39 8.66
C SER A 149 -1.22 2.41 9.76
N HIS A 150 -1.35 3.68 9.39
CA HIS A 150 -1.62 4.76 10.33
C HIS A 150 -3.01 4.61 10.99
N MET A 151 -3.04 4.47 12.31
CA MET A 151 -4.25 4.17 13.09
C MET A 151 -5.33 5.23 12.93
N LYS A 152 -4.96 6.52 12.93
CA LYS A 152 -5.93 7.61 12.81
C LYS A 152 -6.70 7.57 11.48
N LEU A 153 -6.04 7.17 10.39
CA LEU A 153 -6.66 7.10 9.06
C LEU A 153 -7.61 5.91 8.98
N ILE A 154 -7.27 4.79 9.62
CA ILE A 154 -8.16 3.61 9.66
C ILE A 154 -9.38 3.83 10.55
N LYS A 155 -9.21 4.44 11.73
CA LYS A 155 -10.31 4.75 12.66
C LYS A 155 -11.38 5.65 12.06
N PHE A 156 -11.03 6.46 11.05
CA PHE A 156 -12.01 7.24 10.31
C PHE A 156 -13.05 6.37 9.57
N HIS A 157 -12.67 5.16 9.16
CA HIS A 157 -13.54 4.28 8.36
C HIS A 157 -14.33 3.28 9.17
N THR A 158 -13.93 3.01 10.42
CA THR A 158 -14.60 2.06 11.29
C THR A 158 -14.41 2.43 12.76
N GLU A 159 -15.52 2.57 13.48
CA GLU A 159 -15.53 2.82 14.93
C GLU A 159 -15.18 1.55 15.72
N ASN A 160 -15.45 0.38 15.14
CA ASN A 160 -15.25 -0.93 15.76
C ASN A 160 -13.93 -1.58 15.34
N PHE A 161 -12.86 -0.79 15.21
CA PHE A 161 -11.54 -1.35 14.97
C PHE A 161 -11.12 -2.17 16.20
N THR A 162 -11.20 -3.50 16.10
CA THR A 162 -10.77 -4.44 17.14
C THR A 162 -9.40 -5.02 16.79
N GLU A 163 -8.65 -5.55 17.76
CA GLU A 163 -7.38 -6.26 17.49
C GLU A 163 -7.55 -7.55 16.66
N ASN A 164 -8.80 -7.88 16.28
CA ASN A 164 -9.17 -8.99 15.39
C ASN A 164 -8.59 -8.87 13.96
N PHE A 165 -8.00 -7.73 13.60
CA PHE A 165 -7.26 -7.53 12.35
C PHE A 165 -5.89 -8.23 12.34
N SER A 166 -5.49 -8.87 13.45
CA SER A 166 -4.22 -9.58 13.59
C SER A 166 -4.05 -10.76 12.64
N ASP A 167 -5.12 -11.29 12.03
CA ASP A 167 -5.00 -12.42 11.11
C ASP A 167 -5.95 -12.32 9.91
N VAL A 168 -5.43 -11.80 8.81
CA VAL A 168 -6.15 -11.67 7.53
C VAL A 168 -6.53 -13.04 6.96
N GLU A 169 -5.82 -14.10 7.33
CA GLU A 169 -5.99 -15.44 6.76
C GLU A 169 -7.20 -16.20 7.31
N LYS A 170 -7.81 -15.72 8.40
CA LYS A 170 -9.13 -16.20 8.85
C LYS A 170 -10.20 -16.00 7.77
N HIS A 171 -9.94 -15.15 6.78
CA HIS A 171 -10.85 -14.87 5.67
C HIS A 171 -10.39 -15.63 4.41
N VAL A 172 -10.87 -16.87 4.27
CA VAL A 172 -10.42 -17.90 3.30
C VAL A 172 -10.47 -17.47 1.82
N HIS A 173 -11.24 -16.44 1.47
CA HIS A 173 -11.41 -15.96 0.09
C HIS A 173 -10.74 -14.62 -0.22
N THR A 174 -9.88 -14.15 0.69
CA THR A 174 -9.19 -12.86 0.56
C THR A 174 -7.90 -13.00 -0.24
N LYS A 175 -7.82 -12.33 -1.39
CA LYS A 175 -6.51 -12.06 -2.02
C LYS A 175 -5.80 -10.98 -1.22
N PHE A 176 -4.61 -11.28 -0.72
CA PHE A 176 -3.81 -10.35 0.09
C PHE A 176 -3.51 -9.03 -0.64
N ASP A 177 -3.34 -9.09 -1.95
CA ASP A 177 -3.12 -7.91 -2.80
C ASP A 177 -4.33 -6.95 -2.77
N CYS A 178 -5.53 -7.47 -2.48
CA CYS A 178 -6.74 -6.64 -2.30
C CYS A 178 -6.78 -5.94 -0.94
N LEU A 179 -6.09 -6.46 0.08
CA LEU A 179 -5.92 -5.76 1.36
C LEU A 179 -5.07 -4.51 1.18
N GLU A 180 -3.92 -4.62 0.53
CA GLU A 180 -3.07 -3.46 0.24
C GLU A 180 -3.87 -2.39 -0.53
N LYS A 181 -4.58 -2.78 -1.59
CA LYS A 181 -5.45 -1.87 -2.36
C LYS A 181 -6.54 -1.21 -1.49
N CYS A 182 -7.16 -1.98 -0.60
CA CYS A 182 -8.15 -1.49 0.35
C CYS A 182 -7.56 -0.42 1.28
N LEU A 183 -6.36 -0.68 1.82
CA LEU A 183 -5.65 0.27 2.67
C LEU A 183 -5.24 1.51 1.88
N GLN A 184 -4.69 1.39 0.68
CA GLN A 184 -4.34 2.55 -0.15
C GLN A 184 -5.57 3.46 -0.38
N ILE A 185 -6.73 2.88 -0.74
CA ILE A 185 -7.98 3.66 -0.91
C ILE A 185 -8.46 4.26 0.41
N ALA A 186 -8.38 3.52 1.53
CA ALA A 186 -8.72 4.04 2.85
C ALA A 186 -7.85 5.26 3.23
N HIS A 187 -6.61 5.31 2.76
CA HIS A 187 -5.69 6.43 2.96
C HIS A 187 -5.83 7.53 1.89
N GLY A 188 -6.81 7.42 0.99
CA GLY A 188 -7.14 8.45 0.01
C GLY A 188 -6.51 8.27 -1.38
N VAL A 189 -5.81 7.15 -1.62
CA VAL A 189 -5.20 6.88 -2.93
C VAL A 189 -6.25 6.47 -3.95
N GLN A 190 -6.28 7.17 -5.09
CA GLN A 190 -7.20 6.89 -6.19
C GLN A 190 -6.61 5.85 -7.15
N LEU A 191 -6.62 4.58 -6.73
CA LEU A 191 -6.08 3.50 -7.56
C LEU A 191 -6.91 3.27 -8.83
N GLN A 192 -6.20 2.97 -9.93
CA GLN A 192 -6.79 2.44 -11.16
C GLN A 192 -6.88 0.92 -11.04
N LEU A 193 -8.06 0.42 -10.70
CA LEU A 193 -8.32 -1.00 -10.46
C LEU A 193 -9.22 -1.59 -11.54
N THR A 194 -8.95 -2.84 -11.90
CA THR A 194 -9.85 -3.67 -12.71
C THR A 194 -11.12 -4.04 -11.92
N ASP A 195 -12.18 -4.46 -12.60
CA ASP A 195 -13.43 -4.88 -11.96
C ASP A 195 -13.20 -6.02 -10.95
N SER A 196 -12.34 -6.99 -11.28
CA SER A 196 -11.99 -8.09 -10.38
C SER A 196 -11.31 -7.59 -9.10
N GLU A 197 -10.41 -6.61 -9.23
CA GLU A 197 -9.74 -6.00 -8.08
C GLU A 197 -10.70 -5.16 -7.25
N LEU A 198 -11.61 -4.40 -7.88
CA LEU A 198 -12.66 -3.66 -7.18
C LEU A 198 -13.54 -4.59 -6.35
N PHE A 199 -13.99 -5.72 -6.91
CA PHE A 199 -14.75 -6.73 -6.15
C PHE A 199 -13.93 -7.33 -5.01
N GLY A 200 -12.64 -7.63 -5.24
CA GLY A 200 -11.74 -8.10 -4.19
C GLY A 200 -11.57 -7.08 -3.06
N THR A 201 -11.45 -5.80 -3.40
CA THR A 201 -11.35 -4.69 -2.44
C THR A 201 -12.67 -4.39 -1.73
N ILE A 202 -13.83 -4.68 -2.33
CA ILE A 202 -15.13 -4.61 -1.66
C ILE A 202 -15.21 -5.68 -0.55
N ARG A 203 -14.84 -6.93 -0.85
CA ARG A 203 -14.74 -8.02 0.15
C ARG A 203 -13.81 -7.61 1.29
N ILE A 204 -12.63 -7.13 0.89
CA ILE A 204 -11.76 -6.17 1.59
C ILE A 204 -12.42 -5.39 2.74
N ALA A 205 -13.09 -4.35 2.26
CA ALA A 205 -13.74 -3.33 3.05
C ALA A 205 -14.89 -3.87 3.89
N ASP A 206 -15.65 -4.86 3.43
CA ASP A 206 -16.75 -5.44 4.20
C ASP A 206 -16.27 -6.15 5.46
N ILE A 207 -15.22 -6.97 5.33
CA ILE A 207 -14.61 -7.69 6.46
C ILE A 207 -14.17 -6.71 7.55
N PHE A 208 -13.57 -5.59 7.14
CA PHE A 208 -13.00 -4.60 8.05
C PHE A 208 -13.94 -3.44 8.38
N GLY A 209 -15.16 -3.44 7.84
CA GLY A 209 -16.15 -2.39 8.06
C GLY A 209 -15.81 -1.04 7.40
N PHE A 210 -14.92 -0.98 6.42
CA PHE A 210 -14.55 0.25 5.72
C PHE A 210 -15.63 0.69 4.71
N LYS A 211 -16.80 1.09 5.21
CA LYS A 211 -18.00 1.39 4.40
C LYS A 211 -17.73 2.42 3.31
N ASN A 212 -16.87 3.41 3.57
CA ASN A 212 -16.49 4.43 2.59
C ASN A 212 -15.68 3.86 1.42
N VAL A 213 -14.76 2.92 1.70
CA VAL A 213 -13.96 2.23 0.68
C VAL A 213 -14.85 1.33 -0.18
N ALA A 214 -15.74 0.56 0.45
CA ALA A 214 -16.72 -0.27 -0.26
C ALA A 214 -17.59 0.57 -1.20
N ARG A 215 -18.11 1.70 -0.72
CA ARG A 215 -18.94 2.63 -1.49
C ARG A 215 -18.15 3.30 -2.63
N TYR A 216 -16.89 3.64 -2.40
CA TYR A 216 -16.00 4.15 -3.46
C TYR A 216 -15.84 3.11 -4.58
N CYS A 217 -15.53 1.86 -4.23
CA CYS A 217 -15.35 0.79 -5.20
C CYS A 217 -16.64 0.47 -5.96
N GLU A 218 -17.79 0.45 -5.27
CA GLU A 218 -19.11 0.29 -5.90
C GLU A 218 -19.37 1.38 -6.95
N ARG A 219 -19.08 2.64 -6.64
CA ARG A 219 -19.21 3.75 -7.59
C ARG A 219 -18.32 3.59 -8.81
N ARG A 220 -17.07 3.13 -8.61
CA ARG A 220 -16.13 2.87 -9.71
C ARG A 220 -16.65 1.76 -10.63
N LEU A 221 -17.18 0.67 -10.06
CA LEU A 221 -17.82 -0.39 -10.84
C LEU A 221 -18.97 0.17 -11.68
N ILE A 222 -19.89 0.94 -11.07
CA ILE A 222 -21.03 1.54 -11.79
C ILE A 222 -20.57 2.46 -12.93
N GLN A 223 -19.52 3.26 -12.72
CA GLN A 223 -18.94 4.11 -13.76
C GLN A 223 -18.34 3.28 -14.91
N ASN A 224 -17.76 2.12 -14.59
CA ASN A 224 -17.15 1.21 -15.56
C ASN A 224 -18.17 0.34 -16.32
N LEU A 225 -19.39 0.13 -15.79
CA LEU A 225 -20.46 -0.70 -16.42
C LEU A 225 -20.83 -0.31 -17.85
N ARG A 226 -20.41 0.87 -18.34
CA ARG A 226 -20.54 1.24 -19.76
C ARG A 226 -19.71 0.33 -20.71
N TRP A 227 -18.84 -0.51 -20.16
CA TRP A 227 -17.96 -1.43 -20.89
C TRP A 227 -18.33 -2.87 -20.52
N LYS A 228 -17.98 -3.84 -21.39
CA LYS A 228 -18.34 -5.28 -21.37
C LYS A 228 -18.02 -6.01 -20.05
N THR A 229 -18.71 -5.70 -18.96
CA THR A 229 -18.58 -6.40 -17.68
C THR A 229 -19.43 -7.68 -17.73
N ASP A 230 -18.91 -8.76 -17.14
CA ASP A 230 -19.68 -9.99 -16.91
C ASP A 230 -20.84 -9.71 -15.94
N VAL A 231 -22.01 -9.38 -16.51
CA VAL A 231 -23.24 -9.00 -15.78
C VAL A 231 -23.67 -10.12 -14.83
N LEU A 232 -23.56 -11.38 -15.25
CA LEU A 232 -23.90 -12.55 -14.45
C LEU A 232 -23.08 -12.61 -13.17
N ASN A 233 -21.76 -12.65 -13.30
CA ASN A 233 -20.88 -12.76 -12.14
C ASN A 233 -20.94 -11.50 -11.25
N SER A 234 -21.06 -10.33 -11.87
CA SER A 234 -21.19 -9.06 -11.15
C SER A 234 -22.48 -8.97 -10.35
N SER A 235 -23.60 -9.45 -10.90
CA SER A 235 -24.89 -9.44 -10.20
C SER A 235 -24.84 -10.37 -8.98
N ARG A 236 -24.20 -11.53 -9.13
CA ARG A 236 -24.02 -12.50 -8.04
C ARG A 236 -23.21 -11.89 -6.90
N ILE A 237 -22.12 -11.19 -7.24
CA ILE A 237 -21.31 -10.50 -6.24
C ILE A 237 -22.10 -9.35 -5.60
N ALA A 238 -22.85 -8.57 -6.38
CA ALA A 238 -23.66 -7.48 -5.87
C ALA A 238 -24.72 -7.95 -4.85
N ILE A 239 -25.40 -9.07 -5.11
CA ILE A 239 -26.34 -9.70 -4.17
C ILE A 239 -25.61 -10.15 -2.90
N SER A 240 -24.54 -10.96 -3.04
CA SER A 240 -23.81 -11.52 -1.89
C SER A 240 -23.20 -10.46 -0.96
N HIS A 241 -22.98 -9.25 -1.46
CA HIS A 241 -22.41 -8.13 -0.71
C HIS A 241 -23.41 -6.99 -0.45
N ASN A 242 -24.72 -7.20 -0.69
CA ASN A 242 -25.75 -6.19 -0.45
C ASN A 242 -25.43 -4.83 -1.11
N ARG A 243 -25.09 -4.86 -2.41
CA ARG A 243 -24.75 -3.69 -3.22
C ARG A 243 -25.93 -3.24 -4.04
N ASP A 244 -26.95 -2.72 -3.36
CA ASP A 244 -28.25 -2.38 -3.94
C ASP A 244 -28.12 -1.45 -5.16
N ARG A 245 -27.20 -0.47 -5.11
CA ARG A 245 -27.01 0.47 -6.21
C ARG A 245 -26.39 -0.20 -7.42
N LEU A 246 -25.32 -0.97 -7.21
CA LEU A 246 -24.70 -1.74 -8.28
C LEU A 246 -25.70 -2.74 -8.89
N LEU A 247 -26.45 -3.45 -8.05
CA LEU A 247 -27.47 -4.40 -8.46
C LEU A 247 -28.55 -3.73 -9.31
N THR A 248 -29.02 -2.54 -8.93
CA THR A 248 -30.01 -1.76 -9.70
C THR A 248 -29.54 -1.49 -11.13
N HIS A 249 -28.24 -1.21 -11.31
CA HIS A 249 -27.68 -1.00 -12.65
C HIS A 249 -27.56 -2.32 -13.41
N LEU A 250 -27.05 -3.37 -12.78
CA LEU A 250 -26.84 -4.68 -13.41
C LEU A 250 -28.13 -5.37 -13.84
N LEU A 251 -29.21 -5.25 -13.05
CA LEU A 251 -30.50 -5.85 -13.37
C LEU A 251 -31.14 -5.27 -14.65
N LYS A 252 -30.70 -4.10 -15.13
CA LYS A 252 -31.19 -3.55 -16.41
C LYS A 252 -30.70 -4.35 -17.62
N ASP A 253 -29.51 -4.94 -17.49
CA ASP A 253 -28.84 -5.67 -18.57
C ASP A 253 -28.91 -7.19 -18.38
N LEU A 254 -29.33 -7.65 -17.19
CA LEU A 254 -29.48 -9.07 -16.87
C LEU A 254 -30.70 -9.65 -17.60
N LYS A 255 -30.49 -10.74 -18.35
CA LYS A 255 -31.60 -11.50 -18.94
C LYS A 255 -32.35 -12.27 -17.87
N PHE A 256 -33.67 -12.33 -17.99
CA PHE A 256 -34.49 -13.09 -17.04
C PHE A 256 -34.11 -14.58 -17.00
N SER A 257 -33.80 -15.20 -18.13
CA SER A 257 -33.33 -16.60 -18.23
C SER A 257 -32.04 -16.87 -17.45
N ASP A 258 -31.28 -15.83 -17.14
CA ASP A 258 -30.02 -15.88 -16.43
C ASP A 258 -30.18 -15.57 -14.93
N PHE A 259 -31.34 -15.10 -14.49
CA PHE A 259 -31.61 -14.70 -13.11
C PHE A 259 -31.42 -15.84 -12.12
N SER A 260 -31.90 -17.04 -12.45
CA SER A 260 -31.74 -18.24 -11.61
C SER A 260 -30.28 -18.69 -11.44
N LYS A 261 -29.36 -18.24 -12.31
CA LYS A 261 -27.91 -18.49 -12.18
C LYS A 261 -27.24 -17.52 -11.22
N VAL A 262 -27.86 -16.36 -11.00
CA VAL A 262 -27.35 -15.26 -10.19
C VAL A 262 -27.92 -15.32 -8.78
N PHE A 263 -29.22 -15.50 -8.66
CA PHE A 263 -29.96 -15.54 -7.40
C PHE A 263 -30.05 -16.98 -6.89
N LYS A 264 -29.60 -17.23 -5.66
CA LYS A 264 -29.79 -18.51 -4.98
C LYS A 264 -30.67 -18.31 -3.74
N VAL A 265 -31.56 -19.27 -3.47
CA VAL A 265 -32.39 -19.27 -2.26
C VAL A 265 -31.54 -19.19 -0.98
N GLU A 266 -30.34 -19.75 -1.02
CA GLU A 266 -29.33 -19.69 0.04
C GLU A 266 -28.85 -18.27 0.37
N ASP A 267 -28.97 -17.32 -0.56
CA ASP A 267 -28.56 -15.92 -0.34
C ASP A 267 -29.60 -15.13 0.47
N VAL A 268 -30.88 -15.51 0.40
CA VAL A 268 -32.03 -14.77 0.96
C VAL A 268 -31.86 -14.38 2.43
N PRO A 269 -31.41 -15.28 3.34
CA PRO A 269 -31.27 -14.92 4.76
C PRO A 269 -30.28 -13.79 5.04
N ASN A 270 -29.30 -13.59 4.14
CA ASN A 270 -28.22 -12.61 4.29
C ASN A 270 -28.42 -11.36 3.42
N MET A 271 -29.49 -11.31 2.63
CA MET A 271 -29.78 -10.17 1.76
C MET A 271 -30.34 -8.99 2.56
N SER A 272 -29.95 -7.78 2.16
CA SER A 272 -30.60 -6.56 2.61
C SER A 272 -32.04 -6.53 2.11
N MET A 273 -32.91 -5.84 2.84
CA MET A 273 -34.29 -5.63 2.41
C MET A 273 -34.36 -4.96 1.03
N GLU A 274 -33.45 -4.04 0.73
CA GLU A 274 -33.39 -3.35 -0.55
C GLU A 274 -32.94 -4.28 -1.69
N CYS A 275 -31.94 -5.13 -1.47
CA CYS A 275 -31.55 -6.17 -2.45
C CYS A 275 -32.73 -7.11 -2.75
N MET A 276 -33.47 -7.55 -1.73
CA MET A 276 -34.64 -8.40 -1.92
C MET A 276 -35.72 -7.70 -2.74
N LYS A 277 -36.05 -6.44 -2.40
CA LYS A 277 -37.02 -5.63 -3.17
C LYS A 277 -36.63 -5.51 -4.64
N LEU A 278 -35.34 -5.26 -4.94
CA LEU A 278 -34.84 -5.15 -6.31
C LEU A 278 -34.98 -6.47 -7.08
N CYS A 279 -34.63 -7.59 -6.46
CA CYS A 279 -34.78 -8.92 -7.05
C CYS A 279 -36.25 -9.27 -7.31
N THR A 280 -37.12 -9.06 -6.33
CA THR A 280 -38.56 -9.30 -6.44
C THR A 280 -39.18 -8.43 -7.52
N LYS A 281 -38.83 -7.13 -7.56
CA LYS A 281 -39.28 -6.22 -8.62
C LYS A 281 -38.85 -6.72 -10.00
N PHE A 282 -37.59 -7.14 -10.16
CA PHE A 282 -37.10 -7.67 -11.43
C PHE A 282 -37.90 -8.90 -11.90
N VAL A 283 -38.29 -9.79 -10.99
CA VAL A 283 -39.14 -10.94 -11.32
C VAL A 283 -40.52 -10.48 -11.81
N PHE A 284 -41.23 -9.65 -11.04
CA PHE A 284 -42.56 -9.16 -11.42
C PHE A 284 -42.54 -8.36 -12.73
N ASP A 285 -41.57 -7.47 -12.92
CA ASP A 285 -41.42 -6.67 -14.14
C ASP A 285 -41.25 -7.55 -15.40
N ASN A 286 -40.75 -8.79 -15.29
CA ASN A 286 -40.60 -9.73 -16.42
C ASN A 286 -41.81 -10.67 -16.57
N VAL A 287 -42.51 -11.01 -15.48
CA VAL A 287 -43.81 -11.69 -15.54
C VAL A 287 -44.83 -10.83 -16.27
N ASP A 288 -44.94 -9.55 -15.90
CA ASP A 288 -45.88 -8.60 -16.50
C ASP A 288 -45.59 -8.31 -17.99
N ARG A 289 -44.36 -8.58 -18.45
CA ARG A 289 -43.96 -8.47 -19.86
C ARG A 289 -44.24 -9.73 -20.69
N GLY A 290 -44.86 -10.76 -20.10
CA GLY A 290 -45.19 -12.01 -20.79
C GLY A 290 -43.98 -12.87 -21.12
N ILE A 291 -42.84 -12.68 -20.43
CA ILE A 291 -41.63 -13.52 -20.61
C ILE A 291 -41.78 -14.84 -19.84
N LEU A 292 -42.73 -14.92 -18.92
CA LEU A 292 -43.14 -16.13 -18.20
C LEU A 292 -44.61 -16.41 -18.54
N GLU A 293 -44.87 -17.56 -19.15
CA GLU A 293 -46.18 -18.24 -19.12
C GLU A 293 -46.29 -19.10 -17.85
#